data_AF-A0A2M8K9I3-F1
#
_entry.id   AF-A0A2M8K9I3-F1
#
_cell.length_a   1.000
_cell.length_b   1.000
_cell.length_c   1.000
_cell.angle_alpha   90.00
_cell.angle_beta   90.00
_cell.angle_gamma   90.00
#
_symmetry.space_group_name_H-M   'P 1'
#
loop_
_entity.id
_entity.type
_entity.pdbx_description
1 polymer ?
#
loop_
_entity_poly.entity_id
_entity_poly.type
_entity_poly.pdbx_seq_one_letter_code
_entity_poly.pdbx_strand_id
1 'polypeptide(L)'
;MKKYACKYVVLRFAPYSETGEFANVGVLLYSKSHNSFVFKLDTTDIGARVSKFFHIDDRQVFKFAMTSYQKELAFVQEQVVHHHMTAEEAFDFLVKPRATLLRFSEVRTVITDSIDGTLNSVFARMVSHSSGSQVKNRLKLAGILRSQLDSLCLEYPFKRHKFSKSVFEVTYDFTQLSEQGEPLKLIQPIEINDKLTAKEIFEVVGNNEVRLNRMASLDLLPKKVLLPFSLSENRTKEADEAWSIVKSELTNIGELVDIHNKSAIEKFAKH
;
A
#
# COMPACT_ATOMS: atom_id res chain seq x y z
N MET A 1 -24.15 -20.18 6.65
CA MET A 1 -22.97 -20.91 7.18
C MET A 1 -22.87 -20.67 8.68
N LYS A 2 -22.51 -21.69 9.47
CA LYS A 2 -22.45 -21.58 10.95
C LYS A 2 -21.16 -20.85 11.35
N LYS A 3 -21.29 -19.76 12.11
CA LYS A 3 -20.12 -19.02 12.63
C LYS A 3 -19.34 -19.89 13.61
N TYR A 4 -18.02 -19.76 13.62
CA TYR A 4 -17.11 -20.50 14.49
C TYR A 4 -15.98 -19.62 15.01
N ALA A 5 -15.36 -20.05 16.10
CA ALA A 5 -14.22 -19.34 16.68
C ALA A 5 -12.91 -19.71 15.94
N CYS A 6 -12.11 -18.69 15.68
CA CYS A 6 -10.72 -18.80 15.27
C CYS A 6 -9.84 -18.04 16.25
N LYS A 7 -8.57 -18.45 16.35
CA LYS A 7 -7.54 -17.62 16.98
C LYS A 7 -6.65 -17.04 15.90
N TYR A 8 -6.10 -15.85 16.16
CA TYR A 8 -5.15 -15.20 15.28
C TYR A 8 -4.01 -14.54 16.06
N VAL A 9 -2.87 -14.40 15.39
CA VAL A 9 -1.72 -13.62 15.83
C VAL A 9 -1.19 -12.77 14.67
N VAL A 10 -0.54 -11.67 15.01
CA VAL A 10 0.18 -10.82 14.07
C VAL A 10 1.67 -11.13 14.16
N LEU A 11 2.29 -11.45 13.02
CA LEU A 11 3.73 -11.58 12.91
C LEU A 11 4.36 -10.20 12.83
N ARG A 12 5.35 -9.96 13.70
CA ARG A 12 6.07 -8.71 13.86
C ARG A 12 7.54 -8.93 13.54
N PHE A 13 8.12 -8.01 12.79
CA PHE A 13 9.56 -7.89 12.66
C PHE A 13 10.05 -6.89 13.70
N ALA A 14 10.90 -7.33 14.62
CA ALA A 14 11.39 -6.59 15.79
C ALA A 14 12.91 -6.83 15.94
N PRO A 15 13.75 -6.12 15.17
CA PRO A 15 15.19 -6.34 15.15
C PRO A 15 15.88 -5.88 16.44
N TYR A 16 15.33 -4.88 17.12
CA TYR A 16 15.81 -4.35 18.39
C TYR A 16 14.73 -4.53 19.45
N SER A 17 14.65 -5.71 20.06
CA SER A 17 13.58 -5.98 21.03
C SER A 17 13.64 -5.12 22.30
N GLU A 18 14.80 -4.52 22.58
CA GLU A 18 15.04 -3.66 23.73
C GLU A 18 14.35 -2.29 23.61
N THR A 19 14.15 -1.80 22.37
CA THR A 19 13.49 -0.50 22.13
C THR A 19 11.97 -0.62 22.08
N GLY A 20 11.44 -1.85 22.07
CA GLY A 20 10.01 -2.10 21.91
C GLY A 20 9.46 -1.77 20.52
N GLU A 21 10.32 -1.45 19.56
CA GLU A 21 9.94 -1.10 18.19
C GLU A 21 9.72 -2.35 17.34
N PHE A 22 8.66 -2.33 16.54
CA PHE A 22 8.33 -3.43 15.65
C PHE A 22 7.51 -2.97 14.44
N ALA A 23 7.56 -3.75 13.35
CA ALA A 23 6.68 -3.61 12.20
C ALA A 23 5.84 -4.87 12.04
N ASN A 24 4.52 -4.71 11.85
CA ASN A 24 3.67 -5.84 11.48
C ASN A 24 3.97 -6.27 10.04
N VAL A 25 4.22 -7.56 9.83
CA VAL A 25 4.68 -8.14 8.55
C VAL A 25 3.88 -9.38 8.13
N GLY A 26 2.93 -9.83 8.94
CA GLY A 26 2.09 -10.97 8.60
C GLY A 26 1.01 -11.27 9.62
N VAL A 27 0.14 -12.22 9.29
CA VAL A 27 -0.96 -12.68 10.13
C VAL A 27 -1.12 -14.19 9.97
N LEU A 28 -1.34 -14.89 11.08
CA LEU A 28 -1.64 -16.33 11.11
C LEU A 28 -2.97 -16.53 11.82
N LEU A 29 -3.81 -17.42 11.29
CA LEU A 29 -5.09 -17.84 11.87
C LEU A 29 -5.13 -19.36 11.97
N TYR A 30 -5.80 -19.86 13.00
CA TYR A 30 -6.25 -21.24 13.02
C TYR A 30 -7.67 -21.40 13.56
N SER A 31 -8.32 -22.48 13.13
CA SER A 31 -9.58 -22.98 13.65
C SER A 31 -9.43 -24.41 14.15
N LYS A 32 -9.68 -24.62 15.45
CA LYS A 32 -9.73 -25.97 16.03
C LYS A 32 -10.88 -26.79 15.45
N SER A 33 -12.07 -26.20 15.29
CA SER A 33 -13.26 -26.92 14.84
C SER A 33 -13.20 -27.38 13.38
N HIS A 34 -12.42 -26.70 12.54
CA HIS A 34 -12.26 -27.04 11.12
C HIS A 34 -10.87 -27.60 10.80
N ASN A 35 -10.02 -27.83 11.81
CA ASN A 35 -8.62 -28.20 11.65
C ASN A 35 -7.90 -27.40 10.54
N SER A 36 -8.12 -26.09 10.51
CA SER A 36 -7.64 -25.21 9.45
C SER A 36 -6.59 -24.26 9.98
N PHE A 37 -5.47 -24.14 9.27
CA PHE A 37 -4.39 -23.20 9.55
C PHE A 37 -4.09 -22.41 8.28
N VAL A 38 -4.17 -21.09 8.35
CA VAL A 38 -3.92 -20.19 7.23
C VAL A 38 -3.07 -19.02 7.65
N PHE A 39 -2.23 -18.55 6.75
CA PHE A 39 -1.34 -17.42 7.02
C PHE A 39 -1.22 -16.51 5.81
N LYS A 40 -0.82 -15.28 6.07
CA LYS A 40 -0.51 -14.29 5.05
C LYS A 40 0.64 -13.44 5.51
N LEU A 41 1.72 -13.44 4.74
CA LEU A 41 2.88 -12.58 4.96
C LEU A 41 2.83 -11.43 3.97
N ASP A 42 3.41 -10.30 4.37
CA ASP A 42 3.64 -9.20 3.46
C ASP A 42 4.90 -9.47 2.65
N THR A 43 4.70 -9.82 1.38
CA THR A 43 5.74 -10.13 0.40
C THR A 43 6.06 -8.94 -0.52
N THR A 44 5.48 -7.76 -0.27
CA THR A 44 5.70 -6.54 -1.07
C THR A 44 7.00 -5.80 -0.69
N ASP A 45 7.26 -4.63 -1.30
CA ASP A 45 8.47 -3.78 -1.19
C ASP A 45 8.74 -3.18 0.23
N ILE A 46 8.35 -3.89 1.28
CA ILE A 46 8.59 -3.57 2.69
C ILE A 46 10.08 -3.61 3.04
N GLY A 47 10.90 -4.34 2.29
CA GLY A 47 12.35 -4.31 2.47
C GLY A 47 12.89 -2.89 2.54
N ALA A 48 12.31 -1.93 1.78
CA ALA A 48 12.67 -0.52 1.85
C ALA A 48 12.11 0.20 3.10
N ARG A 49 10.86 -0.07 3.52
CA ARG A 49 10.21 0.55 4.69
C ARG A 49 10.85 0.09 6.00
N VAL A 50 10.98 -1.22 6.18
CA VAL A 50 11.59 -1.83 7.37
C VAL A 50 13.07 -1.47 7.43
N SER A 51 13.80 -1.45 6.31
CA SER A 51 15.19 -0.95 6.33
C SER A 51 15.31 0.52 6.70
N LYS A 52 14.35 1.36 6.26
CA LYS A 52 14.37 2.80 6.57
C LYS A 52 14.00 3.07 8.03
N PHE A 53 13.01 2.34 8.56
CA PHE A 53 12.53 2.52 9.93
C PHE A 53 13.54 2.01 10.97
N PHE A 54 14.22 0.89 10.69
CA PHE A 54 15.16 0.28 11.64
C PHE A 54 16.63 0.51 11.28
N HIS A 55 16.92 1.40 10.31
CA HIS A 55 18.28 1.64 9.79
C HIS A 55 19.04 0.33 9.51
N ILE A 56 18.35 -0.70 9.01
CA ILE A 56 18.98 -1.99 8.75
C ILE A 56 19.84 -1.82 7.51
N ASP A 57 21.16 -1.82 7.72
CA ASP A 57 22.17 -1.69 6.67
C ASP A 57 22.04 -2.79 5.62
N ASP A 58 21.55 -3.97 6.02
CA ASP A 58 21.38 -5.11 5.14
C ASP A 58 19.91 -5.52 4.92
N ARG A 59 19.30 -4.96 3.86
CA ARG A 59 17.98 -5.37 3.35
C ARG A 59 17.89 -6.86 3.02
N GLN A 60 19.02 -7.52 2.75
CA GLN A 60 19.06 -8.94 2.43
C GLN A 60 18.74 -9.78 3.66
N VAL A 61 19.15 -9.36 4.87
CA VAL A 61 18.82 -10.06 6.13
C VAL A 61 17.32 -10.11 6.35
N PHE A 62 16.61 -9.00 6.15
CA PHE A 62 15.15 -8.96 6.25
C PHE A 62 14.48 -9.87 5.21
N LYS A 63 14.89 -9.76 3.94
CA LYS A 63 14.34 -10.59 2.85
C LYS A 63 14.59 -12.08 3.09
N PHE A 64 15.79 -12.42 3.56
CA PHE A 64 16.17 -13.80 3.88
C PHE A 64 15.34 -14.34 5.04
N ALA A 65 15.18 -13.58 6.13
CA ALA A 65 14.35 -13.96 7.26
C ALA A 65 12.89 -14.19 6.84
N MET A 66 12.29 -13.26 6.09
CA MET A 66 10.92 -13.41 5.60
C MET A 66 10.73 -14.60 4.65
N THR A 67 11.67 -14.81 3.71
CA THR A 67 11.61 -15.93 2.76
C THR A 67 11.76 -17.27 3.47
N SER A 68 12.69 -17.37 4.42
CA SER A 68 12.91 -18.58 5.20
C SER A 68 11.69 -18.90 6.07
N TYR A 69 11.12 -17.88 6.70
CA TYR A 69 9.93 -18.05 7.53
C TYR A 69 8.69 -18.41 6.71
N GLN A 70 8.55 -17.85 5.50
CA GLN A 70 7.48 -18.24 4.59
C GLN A 70 7.53 -19.73 4.25
N LYS A 71 8.72 -20.28 4.02
CA LYS A 71 8.91 -21.71 3.76
C LYS A 71 8.55 -22.56 4.99
N GLU A 72 8.96 -22.14 6.19
CA GLU A 72 8.59 -22.81 7.43
C GLU A 72 7.06 -22.84 7.63
N LEU A 73 6.38 -21.70 7.45
CA LEU A 73 4.92 -21.61 7.56
C LEU A 73 4.19 -22.45 6.51
N ALA A 74 4.69 -22.45 5.26
CA ALA A 74 4.12 -23.27 4.19
C ALA A 74 4.25 -24.77 4.50
N PHE A 75 5.42 -25.19 4.99
CA PHE A 75 5.65 -26.58 5.41
C PHE A 75 4.72 -26.98 6.55
N VAL A 76 4.57 -26.15 7.58
CA VAL A 76 3.64 -26.42 8.70
C VAL A 76 2.18 -26.47 8.23
N GLN A 77 1.78 -25.57 7.34
CA GLN A 77 0.45 -25.59 6.73
C GLN A 77 0.19 -26.91 5.99
N GLU A 78 1.16 -27.38 5.21
CA GLU A 78 1.09 -28.66 4.51
C GLU A 78 0.93 -29.85 5.46
N GLN A 79 1.63 -29.86 6.61
CA GLN A 79 1.46 -30.91 7.63
C GLN A 79 0.03 -30.93 8.21
N VAL A 80 -0.59 -29.77 8.38
CA VAL A 80 -2.00 -29.66 8.84
C VAL A 80 -2.96 -30.17 7.76
N VAL A 81 -2.74 -29.79 6.50
CA VAL A 81 -3.56 -30.23 5.35
C VAL A 81 -3.51 -31.74 5.16
N HIS A 82 -2.33 -32.35 5.34
CA HIS A 82 -2.16 -33.81 5.26
C HIS A 82 -2.49 -34.56 6.56
N HIS A 83 -3.03 -33.86 7.58
CA HIS A 83 -3.42 -34.45 8.86
C HIS A 83 -2.28 -35.12 9.64
N HIS A 84 -1.02 -34.78 9.37
CA HIS A 84 0.13 -35.21 10.17
C HIS A 84 0.24 -34.46 11.49
N MET A 85 -0.40 -33.29 11.59
CA MET A 85 -0.57 -32.54 12.83
C MET A 85 -1.90 -31.77 12.83
N THR A 86 -2.40 -31.42 14.01
CA THR A 86 -3.57 -30.56 14.13
C THR A 86 -3.21 -29.09 13.93
N ALA A 87 -4.18 -28.28 13.50
CA ALA A 87 -4.01 -26.84 13.36
C ALA A 87 -3.70 -26.14 14.70
N GLU A 88 -4.17 -26.71 15.81
CA GLU A 88 -3.86 -26.23 17.17
C GLU A 88 -2.40 -26.52 17.53
N GLU A 89 -1.91 -27.76 17.31
CA GLU A 89 -0.51 -28.10 17.54
C GLU A 89 0.43 -27.26 16.67
N ALA A 90 0.06 -27.03 15.41
CA ALA A 90 0.81 -26.17 14.50
C ALA A 90 0.92 -24.74 15.01
N PHE A 91 -0.20 -24.18 15.46
CA PHE A 91 -0.25 -22.83 16.00
C PHE A 91 0.55 -22.71 17.30
N ASP A 92 0.36 -23.63 18.24
CA ASP A 92 1.07 -23.63 19.52
C ASP A 92 2.57 -23.87 19.35
N PHE A 93 2.98 -24.64 18.34
CA PHE A 93 4.40 -24.81 18.00
C PHE A 93 5.06 -23.53 17.48
N LEU A 94 4.34 -22.78 16.64
CA LEU A 94 4.83 -21.57 16.00
C LEU A 94 4.82 -20.35 16.94
N VAL A 95 3.77 -20.18 17.73
CA VAL A 95 3.54 -18.97 18.55
C VAL A 95 4.38 -18.96 19.84
N LYS A 96 5.09 -20.05 20.14
CA LYS A 96 6.05 -20.09 21.26
C LYS A 96 7.07 -18.94 21.14
N PRO A 97 7.32 -18.18 22.22
CA PRO A 97 8.33 -17.13 22.21
C PRO A 97 9.70 -17.70 21.84
N ARG A 98 10.24 -17.29 20.68
CA ARG A 98 11.61 -17.58 20.27
C ARG A 98 12.40 -16.26 20.20
N ALA A 99 13.66 -16.29 20.62
CA ALA A 99 14.57 -15.13 20.52
C ALA A 99 15.01 -14.94 19.06
N THR A 100 14.10 -14.44 18.22
CA THR A 100 14.38 -14.17 16.80
C THR A 100 13.91 -12.76 16.40
N LEU A 101 14.34 -12.32 15.22
CA LEU A 101 13.92 -11.07 14.60
C LEU A 101 12.40 -11.03 14.30
N LEU A 102 11.75 -12.19 14.27
CA LEU A 102 10.33 -12.36 14.04
C LEU A 102 9.64 -12.79 15.33
N ARG A 103 8.62 -12.05 15.74
CA ARG A 103 7.88 -12.29 16.99
C ARG A 103 6.39 -12.24 16.73
N PHE A 104 5.63 -13.01 17.50
CA PHE A 104 4.17 -12.93 17.46
C PHE A 104 3.63 -11.93 18.47
N SER A 105 2.53 -11.27 18.10
CA SER A 105 1.68 -10.59 19.07
C SER A 105 1.02 -11.58 20.02
N GLU A 106 0.34 -11.05 21.04
CA GLU A 106 -0.61 -11.83 21.81
C GLU A 106 -1.67 -12.50 20.92
N VAL A 107 -2.09 -13.69 21.34
CA VAL A 107 -3.13 -14.49 20.69
C VAL A 107 -4.48 -13.84 20.94
N ARG A 108 -5.27 -13.68 19.87
CA ARG A 108 -6.60 -13.08 19.94
C ARG A 108 -7.65 -14.02 19.35
N THR A 109 -8.86 -13.99 19.88
CA THR A 109 -9.98 -14.78 19.37
C THR A 109 -10.89 -13.93 18.49
N VAL A 110 -11.41 -14.52 17.41
CA VAL A 110 -12.36 -13.89 16.50
C VAL A 110 -13.43 -14.89 16.08
N ILE A 111 -14.67 -14.43 15.96
CA ILE A 111 -15.76 -15.22 15.38
C ILE A 111 -15.77 -14.99 13.86
N THR A 112 -15.81 -16.07 13.10
CA THR A 112 -15.73 -16.04 11.65
C THR A 112 -16.76 -16.97 11.01
N ASP A 113 -17.18 -16.62 9.80
CA ASP A 113 -17.91 -17.46 8.85
C ASP A 113 -17.00 -17.97 7.71
N SER A 114 -15.85 -17.33 7.49
CA SER A 114 -14.81 -17.69 6.52
C SER A 114 -13.41 -17.33 7.04
N ILE A 115 -12.58 -18.37 7.26
CA ILE A 115 -11.21 -18.18 7.76
C ILE A 115 -10.36 -17.35 6.79
N ASP A 116 -10.52 -17.54 5.47
CA ASP A 116 -9.81 -16.78 4.44
C ASP A 116 -10.29 -15.32 4.37
N GLY A 117 -11.60 -15.08 4.48
CA GLY A 117 -12.15 -13.73 4.56
C GLY A 117 -11.62 -12.98 5.79
N THR A 118 -11.52 -13.69 6.91
CA THR A 118 -11.01 -13.14 8.17
C THR A 118 -9.51 -12.89 8.12
N LEU A 119 -8.74 -13.81 7.55
CA LEU A 119 -7.32 -13.64 7.28
C LEU A 119 -7.06 -12.36 6.48
N ASN A 120 -7.80 -12.17 5.39
CA ASN A 120 -7.67 -10.98 4.55
C ASN A 120 -8.04 -9.69 5.30
N SER A 121 -9.11 -9.71 6.09
CA SER A 121 -9.55 -8.56 6.88
C SER A 121 -8.54 -8.18 7.98
N VAL A 122 -8.07 -9.16 8.77
CA VAL A 122 -7.08 -8.94 9.81
C VAL A 122 -5.74 -8.50 9.21
N PHE A 123 -5.31 -9.11 8.10
CA PHE A 123 -4.10 -8.69 7.40
C PHE A 123 -4.20 -7.25 6.89
N ALA A 124 -5.33 -6.87 6.28
CA ALA A 124 -5.56 -5.52 5.80
C ALA A 124 -5.49 -4.48 6.94
N ARG A 125 -6.11 -4.80 8.08
CA ARG A 125 -6.13 -3.91 9.26
C ARG A 125 -4.79 -3.84 9.98
N MET A 126 -4.13 -4.97 10.19
CA MET A 126 -2.96 -5.04 11.09
C MET A 126 -1.64 -4.82 10.35
N VAL A 127 -1.54 -5.23 9.08
CA VAL A 127 -0.30 -5.21 8.29
C VAL A 127 -0.38 -4.17 7.18
N SER A 128 -1.53 -4.07 6.51
CA SER A 128 -1.71 -3.17 5.35
C SER A 128 -2.11 -1.73 5.69
N HIS A 129 -2.13 -1.33 6.96
CA HIS A 129 -2.51 0.02 7.42
C HIS A 129 -1.61 1.16 6.93
N SER A 130 -0.68 0.93 6.00
CA SER A 130 0.06 2.02 5.35
C SER A 130 0.59 1.78 3.93
N SER A 131 0.28 0.67 3.22
CA SER A 131 0.80 0.50 1.84
C SER A 131 0.03 -0.45 0.91
N GLY A 132 -0.53 -1.57 1.39
CA GLY A 132 -1.18 -2.56 0.51
C GLY A 132 -2.50 -2.10 -0.13
N SER A 133 -3.28 -1.31 0.62
CA SER A 133 -4.51 -0.66 0.10
C SER A 133 -4.16 0.46 -0.88
N GLN A 134 -3.19 1.30 -0.52
CA GLN A 134 -2.73 2.41 -1.37
C GLN A 134 -2.14 1.90 -2.68
N VAL A 135 -1.22 0.93 -2.69
CA VAL A 135 -0.67 0.38 -3.94
C VAL A 135 -1.74 -0.20 -4.86
N LYS A 136 -2.73 -0.92 -4.32
CA LYS A 136 -3.86 -1.42 -5.12
C LYS A 136 -4.72 -0.28 -5.66
N ASN A 137 -4.97 0.74 -4.86
CA ASN A 137 -5.73 1.92 -5.26
C ASN A 137 -4.98 2.74 -6.31
N ARG A 138 -3.66 2.93 -6.18
CA ARG A 138 -2.78 3.49 -7.21
C ARG A 138 -2.94 2.79 -8.53
N LEU A 139 -2.80 1.46 -8.52
CA LEU A 139 -2.90 0.64 -9.73
C LEU A 139 -4.31 0.73 -10.34
N LYS A 140 -5.35 0.83 -9.53
CA LYS A 140 -6.72 1.04 -10.00
C LYS A 140 -6.91 2.41 -10.66
N LEU A 141 -6.46 3.50 -10.02
CA LEU A 141 -6.55 4.86 -10.57
C LEU A 141 -5.70 4.98 -11.84
N ALA A 142 -4.49 4.44 -11.83
CA ALA A 142 -3.62 4.40 -13.01
C ALA A 142 -4.26 3.60 -14.15
N GLY A 143 -4.90 2.46 -13.86
CA GLY A 143 -5.63 1.67 -14.86
C GLY A 143 -6.80 2.43 -15.48
N ILE A 144 -7.59 3.15 -14.66
CA ILE A 144 -8.68 4.00 -15.13
C ILE A 144 -8.15 5.11 -16.03
N LEU A 145 -7.11 5.83 -15.61
CA LEU A 145 -6.50 6.90 -16.39
C LEU A 145 -5.90 6.39 -17.70
N ARG A 146 -5.17 5.27 -17.67
CA ARG A 146 -4.60 4.64 -18.86
C ARG A 146 -5.70 4.32 -19.88
N SER A 147 -6.78 3.68 -19.44
CA SER A 147 -7.93 3.37 -20.30
C SER A 147 -8.60 4.62 -20.90
N GLN A 148 -8.73 5.70 -20.12
CA GLN A 148 -9.29 6.95 -20.64
C GLN A 148 -8.35 7.61 -21.65
N LEU A 149 -7.06 7.70 -21.35
CA LEU A 149 -6.08 8.39 -22.20
C LEU A 149 -5.80 7.63 -23.50
N ASP A 150 -5.72 6.30 -23.45
CA ASP A 150 -5.45 5.47 -24.64
C ASP A 150 -6.61 5.55 -25.66
N SER A 151 -7.85 5.83 -25.21
CA SER A 151 -8.99 6.03 -26.12
C SER A 151 -8.99 7.35 -26.90
N LEU A 152 -8.11 8.30 -26.57
CA LEU A 152 -8.13 9.65 -27.16
C LEU A 152 -7.27 9.81 -28.42
N CYS A 153 -6.51 8.79 -28.81
CA CYS A 153 -5.63 8.83 -30.00
C CYS A 153 -4.81 10.13 -30.11
N LEU A 154 -4.16 10.52 -29.01
CA LEU A 154 -3.39 11.77 -28.92
C LEU A 154 -2.14 11.70 -29.82
N GLU A 155 -1.82 12.81 -30.50
CA GLU A 155 -0.58 12.95 -31.28
C GLU A 155 0.67 12.68 -30.41
N TYR A 156 0.68 13.23 -29.20
CA TYR A 156 1.70 12.96 -28.18
C TYR A 156 1.07 12.18 -27.01
N PRO A 157 1.17 10.84 -26.96
CA PRO A 157 0.55 10.05 -25.90
C PRO A 157 1.27 10.24 -24.55
N PHE A 158 0.51 10.10 -23.47
CA PHE A 158 1.08 10.08 -22.12
C PHE A 158 1.86 8.78 -21.89
N LYS A 159 3.11 8.91 -21.42
CA LYS A 159 4.01 7.79 -21.18
C LYS A 159 4.77 7.97 -19.87
N ARG A 160 5.39 6.88 -19.43
CA ARG A 160 6.28 6.89 -18.28
C ARG A 160 7.52 7.72 -18.59
N HIS A 161 7.84 8.65 -17.72
CA HIS A 161 8.99 9.54 -17.87
C HIS A 161 9.72 9.75 -16.54
N LYS A 162 11.06 9.72 -16.58
CA LYS A 162 11.92 9.99 -15.43
C LYS A 162 12.40 11.43 -15.51
N PHE A 163 12.07 12.21 -14.48
CA PHE A 163 12.60 13.54 -14.26
C PHE A 163 13.85 13.41 -13.39
N SER A 164 14.96 14.03 -13.81
CA SER A 164 16.20 14.00 -13.05
C SER A 164 16.95 15.31 -13.18
N LYS A 165 17.39 15.87 -12.05
CA LYS A 165 18.33 17.00 -11.99
C LYS A 165 19.16 16.87 -10.72
N SER A 166 20.48 16.96 -10.86
CA SER A 166 21.42 16.77 -9.75
C SER A 166 21.20 15.42 -9.05
N VAL A 167 20.91 15.41 -7.74
CA VAL A 167 20.64 14.20 -6.95
C VAL A 167 19.15 13.83 -6.86
N PHE A 168 18.28 14.63 -7.47
CA PHE A 168 16.84 14.40 -7.44
C PHE A 168 16.42 13.57 -8.65
N GLU A 169 15.72 12.47 -8.39
CA GLU A 169 15.13 11.63 -9.42
C GLU A 169 13.71 11.23 -9.01
N VAL A 170 12.78 11.34 -9.95
CA VAL A 170 11.39 10.89 -9.79
C VAL A 170 10.86 10.38 -11.12
N THR A 171 9.93 9.43 -11.08
CA THR A 171 9.31 8.86 -12.29
C THR A 171 7.81 8.95 -12.17
N TYR A 172 7.17 9.42 -13.24
CA TYR A 172 5.71 9.49 -13.35
C TYR A 172 5.25 8.69 -14.56
N ASP A 173 4.08 8.06 -14.46
CA ASP A 173 3.56 7.15 -15.49
C ASP A 173 2.79 7.88 -16.61
N PHE A 174 2.35 9.12 -16.35
CA PHE A 174 1.55 9.91 -17.27
C PHE A 174 2.19 11.28 -17.51
N THR A 175 3.22 11.30 -18.33
CA THR A 175 3.84 12.53 -18.83
C THR A 175 3.70 12.60 -20.33
N GLN A 176 3.22 13.73 -20.84
CA GLN A 176 3.20 14.05 -22.27
C GLN A 176 4.48 14.81 -22.60
N LEU A 177 5.25 14.32 -23.57
CA LEU A 177 6.47 14.96 -24.05
C LEU A 177 6.23 15.58 -25.42
N SER A 178 6.92 16.68 -25.73
CA SER A 178 7.01 17.22 -27.09
C SER A 178 7.78 16.28 -28.01
N GLU A 179 7.78 16.59 -29.31
CA GLU A 179 8.63 15.91 -30.30
C GLU A 179 10.12 15.93 -29.91
N GLN A 180 10.57 17.01 -29.28
CA GLN A 180 11.96 17.20 -28.81
C GLN A 180 12.25 16.48 -27.49
N GLY A 181 11.26 15.84 -26.88
CA GLY A 181 11.40 15.11 -25.61
C GLY A 181 11.17 15.96 -24.35
N GLU A 182 10.78 17.22 -24.50
CA GLU A 182 10.52 18.12 -23.37
C GLU A 182 9.16 17.84 -22.71
N PRO A 183 9.06 17.82 -21.38
CA PRO A 183 7.82 17.49 -20.71
C PRO A 183 6.81 18.65 -20.76
N LEU A 184 5.70 18.43 -21.47
CA LEU A 184 4.63 19.43 -21.69
C LEU A 184 3.55 19.38 -20.62
N LYS A 185 3.08 18.18 -20.28
CA LYS A 185 1.99 17.96 -19.31
C LYS A 185 2.30 16.80 -18.38
N LEU A 186 1.88 16.93 -17.14
CA LEU A 186 1.91 15.88 -16.13
C LEU A 186 0.50 15.58 -15.64
N ILE A 187 0.13 14.30 -15.57
CA ILE A 187 -1.04 13.84 -14.83
C ILE A 187 -0.54 13.00 -13.64
N GLN A 188 -0.79 13.47 -12.42
CA GLN A 188 -0.43 12.74 -11.21
C GLN A 188 -1.67 12.47 -10.36
N PRO A 189 -2.19 11.23 -10.33
CA PRO A 189 -3.34 10.90 -9.50
C PRO A 189 -3.00 11.01 -8.00
N ILE A 190 -3.92 11.59 -7.24
CA ILE A 190 -3.88 11.66 -5.77
C ILE A 190 -4.82 10.59 -5.21
N GLU A 191 -4.22 9.59 -4.56
CA GLU A 191 -4.92 8.39 -4.07
C GLU A 191 -5.66 8.62 -2.76
N ILE A 192 -6.82 9.23 -2.85
CA ILE A 192 -7.74 9.31 -1.71
C ILE A 192 -8.76 8.18 -1.84
N ASN A 193 -9.04 7.49 -0.74
CA ASN A 193 -10.04 6.44 -0.69
C ASN A 193 -10.94 6.58 0.54
N ASP A 194 -12.04 5.85 0.53
CA ASP A 194 -13.13 5.85 1.52
C ASP A 194 -12.71 5.43 2.92
N LYS A 195 -11.54 4.81 3.06
CA LYS A 195 -11.05 4.26 4.33
C LYS A 195 -9.94 5.09 4.95
N LEU A 196 -9.50 6.17 4.29
CA LEU A 196 -8.46 7.03 4.86
C LEU A 196 -9.03 7.85 6.01
N THR A 197 -8.33 7.79 7.13
CA THR A 197 -8.49 8.72 8.24
C THR A 197 -7.97 10.11 7.87
N ALA A 198 -8.38 11.14 8.61
CA ALA A 198 -7.88 12.51 8.45
C ALA A 198 -6.34 12.57 8.41
N LYS A 199 -5.67 11.84 9.30
CA LYS A 199 -4.21 11.74 9.35
C LYS A 199 -3.63 11.17 8.06
N GLU A 200 -4.20 10.07 7.56
CA GLU A 200 -3.71 9.43 6.34
C GLU A 200 -3.93 10.30 5.08
N ILE A 201 -4.97 11.13 5.06
CA ILE A 201 -5.18 12.13 3.99
C ILE A 201 -4.00 13.12 3.97
N PHE A 202 -3.62 13.69 5.12
CA PHE A 202 -2.45 14.58 5.20
C PHE A 202 -1.16 13.89 4.76
N GLU A 203 -0.94 12.63 5.16
CA GLU A 203 0.26 11.88 4.78
C GLU A 203 0.32 11.59 3.26
N VAL A 204 -0.80 11.19 2.65
CA VAL A 204 -0.86 10.92 1.19
C VAL A 204 -0.63 12.19 0.40
N VAL A 205 -1.30 13.27 0.77
CA VAL A 205 -1.17 14.55 0.06
C VAL A 205 0.22 15.15 0.26
N GLY A 206 0.70 15.25 1.50
CA GLY A 206 2.03 15.81 1.78
C GLY A 206 3.16 15.08 1.05
N ASN A 207 3.09 13.75 0.93
CA ASN A 207 4.08 12.99 0.15
C ASN A 207 4.10 13.33 -1.35
N ASN A 208 2.94 13.63 -1.94
CA ASN A 208 2.86 14.06 -3.34
C ASN A 208 3.31 15.52 -3.48
N GLU A 209 2.82 16.38 -2.59
CA GLU A 209 3.11 17.81 -2.56
C GLU A 209 4.62 18.08 -2.48
N VAL A 210 5.32 17.44 -1.53
CA VAL A 210 6.78 17.59 -1.35
C VAL A 210 7.54 17.26 -2.64
N ARG A 211 7.13 16.24 -3.39
CA ARG A 211 7.79 15.85 -4.64
C ARG A 211 7.52 16.84 -5.76
N LEU A 212 6.28 17.27 -5.92
CA LEU A 212 5.89 18.23 -6.96
C LEU A 212 6.50 19.61 -6.71
N ASN A 213 6.50 20.08 -5.45
CA ASN A 213 7.19 21.31 -5.05
C ASN A 213 8.70 21.19 -5.29
N ARG A 214 9.30 20.02 -5.02
CA ARG A 214 10.73 19.79 -5.34
C ARG A 214 10.99 19.88 -6.84
N MET A 215 10.13 19.28 -7.68
CA MET A 215 10.23 19.43 -9.13
C MET A 215 10.12 20.89 -9.57
N ALA A 216 9.19 21.65 -9.00
CA ALA A 216 9.03 23.07 -9.30
C ALA A 216 10.30 23.87 -8.95
N SER A 217 10.86 23.65 -7.76
CA SER A 217 12.11 24.30 -7.31
C SER A 217 13.34 23.94 -8.15
N LEU A 218 13.28 22.85 -8.91
CA LEU A 218 14.34 22.36 -9.78
C LEU A 218 14.06 22.65 -11.26
N ASP A 219 13.02 23.43 -11.59
CA ASP A 219 12.56 23.70 -12.96
C ASP A 219 12.26 22.42 -13.77
N LEU A 220 11.84 21.35 -13.09
CA LEU A 220 11.47 20.06 -13.69
C LEU A 220 9.96 19.91 -13.86
N LEU A 221 9.15 20.69 -13.16
CA LEU A 221 7.70 20.56 -13.19
C LEU A 221 7.13 21.12 -14.51
N PRO A 222 6.33 20.36 -15.27
CA PRO A 222 5.71 20.87 -16.48
C PRO A 222 4.74 22.02 -16.18
N LYS A 223 4.56 22.92 -17.16
CA LYS A 223 3.65 24.08 -17.01
C LYS A 223 2.19 23.69 -16.79
N LYS A 224 1.79 22.49 -17.23
CA LYS A 224 0.44 21.97 -17.09
C LYS A 224 0.48 20.70 -16.23
N VAL A 225 -0.14 20.77 -15.06
CA VAL A 225 -0.26 19.64 -14.13
C VAL A 225 -1.74 19.41 -13.85
N LEU A 226 -2.19 18.18 -14.06
CA LEU A 226 -3.51 17.72 -13.64
C LEU A 226 -3.33 16.76 -12.47
N LEU A 227 -4.17 16.92 -11.46
CA LEU A 227 -4.18 16.12 -10.23
C LEU A 227 -5.55 15.43 -10.09
N PRO A 228 -5.78 14.31 -10.79
CA PRO A 228 -7.01 13.53 -10.63
C PRO A 228 -7.09 12.96 -9.22
N PHE A 229 -8.23 13.09 -8.57
CA PHE A 229 -8.48 12.49 -7.25
C PHE A 229 -9.72 11.58 -7.32
N SER A 230 -9.88 10.70 -6.34
CA SER A 230 -11.12 9.95 -6.14
C SER A 230 -11.64 10.24 -4.74
N LEU A 231 -12.88 10.72 -4.65
CA LEU A 231 -13.57 10.94 -3.39
C LEU A 231 -14.78 10.02 -3.33
N SER A 232 -14.87 9.22 -2.28
CA SER A 232 -16.07 8.44 -1.98
C SER A 232 -17.12 9.24 -1.22
N GLU A 233 -18.39 8.88 -1.32
CA GLU A 233 -19.46 9.61 -0.60
C GLU A 233 -19.49 9.32 0.91
N ASN A 234 -18.94 8.18 1.36
CA ASN A 234 -19.06 7.70 2.75
C ASN A 234 -17.84 8.02 3.65
N ARG A 235 -17.36 9.26 3.68
CA ARG A 235 -16.26 9.68 4.58
C ARG A 235 -16.77 10.14 5.95
N THR A 236 -15.89 10.13 6.96
CA THR A 236 -16.17 10.78 8.24
C THR A 236 -16.03 12.30 8.12
N LYS A 237 -16.64 13.05 9.04
CA LYS A 237 -16.55 14.53 9.04
C LYS A 237 -15.10 15.02 9.14
N GLU A 238 -14.28 14.34 9.94
CA GLU A 238 -12.86 14.68 10.12
C GLU A 238 -12.06 14.44 8.83
N ALA A 239 -12.41 13.40 8.07
CA ALA A 239 -11.79 13.12 6.78
C ALA A 239 -12.20 14.16 5.71
N ASP A 240 -13.45 14.63 5.73
CA ASP A 240 -13.91 15.72 4.87
C ASP A 240 -13.23 17.06 5.19
N GLU A 241 -13.06 17.37 6.48
CA GLU A 241 -12.33 18.56 6.91
C GLU A 241 -10.86 18.51 6.49
N ALA A 242 -10.18 17.38 6.71
CA ALA A 242 -8.80 17.17 6.25
C ALA A 242 -8.68 17.34 4.73
N TRP A 243 -9.62 16.78 3.96
CA TRP A 243 -9.65 16.98 2.51
C TRP A 243 -9.84 18.44 2.12
N SER A 244 -10.74 19.17 2.79
CA SER A 244 -10.96 20.60 2.53
C SER A 244 -9.69 21.43 2.72
N ILE A 245 -8.87 21.10 3.72
CA ILE A 245 -7.61 21.79 3.99
C ILE A 245 -6.62 21.52 2.85
N VAL A 246 -6.32 20.25 2.57
CA VAL A 246 -5.28 19.87 1.60
C VAL A 246 -5.66 20.15 0.15
N LYS A 247 -6.96 20.28 -0.15
CA LYS A 247 -7.44 20.66 -1.49
C LYS A 247 -6.90 22.03 -1.90
N SER A 248 -6.80 22.97 -0.97
CA SER A 248 -6.24 24.30 -1.24
C SER A 248 -4.76 24.24 -1.59
N GLU A 249 -4.00 23.38 -0.90
CA GLU A 249 -2.56 23.17 -1.11
C GLU A 249 -2.29 22.60 -2.50
N LEU A 250 -3.05 21.57 -2.89
CA LEU A 250 -2.90 20.92 -4.20
C LEU A 250 -3.29 21.84 -5.36
N THR A 251 -4.27 22.73 -5.16
CA THR A 251 -4.70 23.68 -6.21
C THR A 251 -3.59 24.67 -6.59
N ASN A 252 -2.63 24.93 -5.70
CA ASN A 252 -1.47 25.77 -5.99
C ASN A 252 -0.45 25.09 -6.92
N ILE A 253 -0.51 23.76 -7.05
CA ILE A 253 0.44 22.96 -7.82
C ILE A 253 -0.12 22.60 -9.19
N GLY A 254 -1.41 22.27 -9.27
CA GLY A 254 -2.05 21.84 -10.51
C GLY A 254 -3.57 21.86 -10.44
N GLU A 255 -4.19 21.61 -11.60
CA GLU A 255 -5.65 21.54 -11.72
C GLU A 255 -6.16 20.26 -11.06
N LEU A 256 -7.05 20.39 -10.07
CA LEU A 256 -7.69 19.26 -9.40
C LEU A 256 -8.96 18.83 -10.13
N VAL A 257 -9.11 17.53 -10.37
CA VAL A 257 -10.27 16.98 -11.06
C VAL A 257 -10.72 15.68 -10.42
N ASP A 258 -12.02 15.43 -10.35
CA ASP A 258 -12.51 14.10 -9.98
C ASP A 258 -12.18 13.11 -11.13
N ILE A 259 -11.59 11.96 -10.81
CA ILE A 259 -11.19 10.95 -11.80
C ILE A 259 -12.37 10.41 -12.64
N HIS A 260 -13.58 10.54 -12.13
CA HIS A 260 -14.80 10.15 -12.85
C HIS A 260 -15.26 11.22 -13.85
N ASN A 261 -14.74 12.45 -13.78
CA ASN A 261 -15.00 13.51 -14.76
C ASN A 261 -14.13 13.34 -16.01
N LYS A 262 -14.51 12.37 -16.85
CA LYS A 262 -13.82 12.04 -18.10
C LYS A 262 -13.65 13.27 -19.00
N SER A 263 -14.70 14.07 -19.17
CA SER A 263 -14.68 15.25 -20.05
C SER A 263 -13.59 16.25 -19.67
N ALA A 264 -13.38 16.51 -18.38
CA ALA A 264 -12.32 17.39 -17.91
C ALA A 264 -10.92 16.81 -18.16
N ILE A 265 -10.72 15.51 -17.91
CA ILE A 265 -9.45 14.81 -18.19
C ILE A 265 -9.14 14.83 -19.69
N GLU A 266 -10.14 14.57 -20.54
CA GLU A 266 -10.01 14.63 -21.99
C GLU A 266 -9.65 16.03 -22.48
N LYS A 267 -10.31 17.06 -21.94
CA LYS A 267 -10.03 18.46 -22.26
C LYS A 267 -8.58 18.82 -21.91
N PHE A 268 -8.12 18.44 -20.73
CA PHE A 268 -6.73 18.65 -20.32
C PHE A 268 -5.75 17.89 -21.22
N ALA A 269 -6.06 16.63 -21.56
CA ALA A 269 -5.20 15.81 -22.41
C ALA A 269 -5.04 16.43 -23.81
N LYS A 270 -6.14 16.92 -24.41
CA LYS A 270 -6.17 17.51 -25.76
C LYS A 270 -5.63 18.94 -25.83
N HIS A 271 -5.78 19.75 -24.78
CA HIS A 271 -5.43 21.19 -24.81
C HIS A 271 -4.35 21.56 -23.81
#